data_AF-A0A1G4R5Z6-F1
#
_entry.id   AF-A0A1G4R5Z6-F1
#
_cell.length_a   1.000
_cell.length_b   1.000
_cell.length_c   1.000
_cell.angle_alpha   90.00
_cell.angle_beta   90.00
_cell.angle_gamma   90.00
#
_symmetry.space_group_name_H-M   'P 1'
#
loop_
_entity.id
_entity.type
_entity.pdbx_description
1 polymer ?
#
loop_
_entity_poly.entity_id
_entity_poly.type
_entity_poly.pdbx_seq_one_letter_code
_entity_poly.pdbx_strand_id
1 'polypeptide(L)'
;MTAQMVYVALEIWGSVFLGVAALFLFTLDSDEDLDHFRSLSKMIICFSLMLISDSMAWGFRGEPGEGARLILRISNFFVFLLNYITLVYFTNYLAHCIGKKIPRTKPVLAVHVLCSVEILLLVVSQFTDMFYYFDDNNYYHRAPLYPLCQAFVLVAMVINLVLLWTNRKRITGDRFVSLLSFMLLPFLSTVAQMYVYGYSLSNIGTMISCVLIFLQALVSQNKRVREQSIQIVNQEKDLSDMRIRIVMSQIRPHFLYNSLNTIYYLCDIDPERAQTAISNFSDYLRGNMASIASSEPIPFRDELKHTKSYLALEKMRFEEELNIHYELDTLDFEVPPLTLQPIVENAIKHGIGKKEGGGDLWIRTLRLPHGYQIEVEDNGVGFDVSEIKDGQRTHVGASNVRNRIKIQMRGEMVVKSTIGVGSKVIITIPEKTEGE
;
A
#
# COMPACT_ATOMS: atom_id res chain seq x y z
N MET A 1 -16.67 -41.08 -34.75
CA MET A 1 -16.07 -40.78 -33.44
C MET A 1 -16.98 -41.38 -32.38
N THR A 2 -16.54 -42.43 -31.68
CA THR A 2 -17.34 -43.06 -30.64
C THR A 2 -17.45 -42.10 -29.44
N ALA A 3 -18.55 -42.14 -28.69
CA ALA A 3 -18.75 -41.23 -27.56
C ALA A 3 -17.67 -41.36 -26.47
N GLN A 4 -17.01 -42.52 -26.39
CA GLN A 4 -15.80 -42.75 -25.59
C GLN A 4 -14.62 -41.84 -25.99
N MET A 5 -14.39 -41.63 -27.29
CA MET A 5 -13.32 -40.73 -27.77
C MET A 5 -13.59 -39.27 -27.38
N VAL A 6 -14.85 -38.84 -27.44
CA VAL A 6 -15.26 -37.48 -27.02
C VAL A 6 -15.02 -37.31 -25.52
N TYR A 7 -15.37 -38.31 -24.73
CA TYR A 7 -15.19 -38.30 -23.28
C TYR A 7 -13.70 -38.23 -22.88
N VAL A 8 -12.87 -39.13 -23.41
CA VAL A 8 -11.42 -39.14 -23.17
C VAL A 8 -10.78 -37.82 -23.61
N ALA A 9 -11.19 -37.28 -24.75
CA ALA A 9 -10.70 -35.96 -25.19
C ALA A 9 -11.07 -34.85 -24.19
N LEU A 10 -12.29 -34.86 -23.65
CA LEU A 10 -12.75 -33.85 -22.69
C LEU A 10 -11.95 -33.90 -21.38
N GLU A 11 -11.67 -35.10 -20.87
CA GLU A 11 -10.84 -35.28 -19.67
C GLU A 11 -9.39 -34.88 -19.89
N ILE A 12 -8.79 -35.25 -21.04
CA ILE A 12 -7.42 -34.85 -21.38
C ILE A 12 -7.32 -33.33 -21.47
N TRP A 13 -8.21 -32.67 -22.21
CA TRP A 13 -8.21 -31.20 -22.31
C TRP A 13 -8.49 -30.53 -20.97
N GLY A 14 -9.39 -31.09 -20.16
CA GLY A 14 -9.66 -30.66 -18.79
C GLY A 14 -8.41 -30.73 -17.91
N SER A 15 -7.65 -31.84 -17.99
CA SER A 15 -6.40 -32.02 -17.25
C SER A 15 -5.35 -30.98 -17.65
N VAL A 16 -5.20 -30.70 -18.94
CA VAL A 16 -4.27 -29.69 -19.46
C VAL A 16 -4.63 -28.30 -18.95
N PHE A 17 -5.91 -27.91 -19.07
CA PHE A 17 -6.39 -26.62 -18.60
C PHE A 17 -6.13 -26.43 -17.09
N LEU A 18 -6.48 -27.43 -16.30
CA LEU A 18 -6.26 -27.41 -14.85
C LEU A 18 -4.77 -27.40 -14.50
N GLY A 19 -3.93 -28.12 -15.25
CA GLY A 19 -2.48 -28.10 -15.08
C GLY A 19 -1.90 -26.70 -15.29
N VAL A 20 -2.30 -26.02 -16.37
CA VAL A 20 -1.90 -24.63 -16.65
C VAL A 20 -2.41 -23.68 -15.55
N ALA A 21 -3.67 -23.84 -15.13
CA ALA A 21 -4.25 -23.05 -14.04
C ALA A 21 -3.45 -23.20 -12.73
N ALA A 22 -3.03 -24.42 -12.39
CA ALA A 22 -2.25 -24.65 -11.18
C ALA A 22 -0.83 -24.07 -11.24
N LEU A 23 -0.17 -24.10 -12.41
CA LEU A 23 1.12 -23.44 -12.62
C LEU A 23 0.98 -21.93 -12.44
N PHE A 24 -0.06 -21.33 -13.00
CA PHE A 24 -0.34 -19.91 -12.81
C PHE A 24 -0.51 -19.55 -11.33
N LEU A 25 -1.29 -20.34 -10.57
CA LEU A 25 -1.45 -20.14 -9.13
C LEU A 25 -0.14 -20.27 -8.35
N PHE A 26 0.82 -21.07 -8.83
CA PHE A 26 2.13 -21.21 -8.20
C PHE A 26 3.03 -19.99 -8.42
N THR A 27 2.85 -19.28 -9.53
CA THR A 27 3.60 -18.05 -9.85
C THR A 27 3.04 -16.79 -9.20
N LEU A 28 1.85 -16.85 -8.60
CA LEU A 28 1.27 -15.74 -7.86
C LEU A 28 2.01 -15.56 -6.52
N ASP A 29 2.98 -14.66 -6.52
CA ASP A 29 3.80 -14.31 -5.36
C ASP A 29 3.10 -13.19 -4.56
N SER A 30 2.45 -13.54 -3.45
CA SER A 30 1.98 -12.57 -2.46
C SER A 30 2.15 -13.12 -1.04
N ASP A 31 2.97 -12.42 -0.25
CA ASP A 31 3.46 -12.85 1.07
C ASP A 31 2.37 -13.11 2.12
N GLU A 32 1.14 -12.59 1.94
CA GLU A 32 0.06 -12.75 2.94
C GLU A 32 -0.96 -13.87 2.60
N ASP A 33 -1.02 -14.39 1.37
CA ASP A 33 -2.00 -15.41 0.94
C ASP A 33 -1.36 -16.72 0.41
N LEU A 34 -0.04 -16.85 0.54
CA LEU A 34 0.77 -17.91 -0.08
C LEU A 34 0.22 -19.33 0.16
N ASP A 35 -0.25 -19.61 1.38
CA ASP A 35 -0.74 -20.94 1.77
C ASP A 35 -2.11 -21.29 1.17
N HIS A 36 -2.95 -20.29 0.90
CA HIS A 36 -4.25 -20.45 0.26
C HIS A 36 -4.08 -20.85 -1.22
N PHE A 37 -3.24 -20.13 -1.97
CA PHE A 37 -2.97 -20.46 -3.38
C PHE A 37 -2.20 -21.75 -3.56
N ARG A 38 -1.25 -22.05 -2.68
CA ARG A 38 -0.56 -23.34 -2.68
C ARG A 38 -1.51 -24.50 -2.42
N SER A 39 -2.46 -24.36 -1.49
CA SER A 39 -3.46 -25.40 -1.24
C SER A 39 -4.39 -25.61 -2.44
N LEU A 40 -4.82 -24.52 -3.09
CA LEU A 40 -5.62 -24.60 -4.31
C LEU A 40 -4.84 -25.23 -5.48
N SER A 41 -3.60 -24.82 -5.69
CA SER A 41 -2.72 -25.35 -6.74
C SER A 41 -2.50 -26.86 -6.55
N LYS A 42 -2.20 -27.32 -5.32
CA LYS A 42 -2.09 -28.76 -5.00
C LYS A 42 -3.38 -29.52 -5.30
N MET A 43 -4.53 -28.98 -4.92
CA MET A 43 -5.84 -29.57 -5.22
C MET A 43 -6.04 -29.74 -6.73
N ILE A 44 -5.78 -28.69 -7.50
CA ILE A 44 -5.97 -28.67 -8.96
C ILE A 44 -4.99 -29.62 -9.66
N ILE A 45 -3.73 -29.69 -9.21
CA ILE A 45 -2.71 -30.64 -9.74
C ILE A 45 -3.16 -32.08 -9.50
N CYS A 46 -3.59 -32.41 -8.27
CA CYS A 46 -4.06 -33.75 -7.95
C CYS A 46 -5.26 -34.14 -8.80
N PHE A 47 -6.22 -33.23 -8.99
CA PHE A 47 -7.38 -33.49 -9.82
C PHE A 47 -7.03 -33.60 -11.31
N SER A 48 -6.09 -32.80 -11.81
CA SER A 48 -5.56 -32.91 -13.18
C SER A 48 -4.92 -34.29 -13.43
N LEU A 49 -4.06 -34.76 -12.51
CA LEU A 49 -3.47 -36.09 -12.58
C LEU A 49 -4.52 -37.21 -12.50
N MET A 50 -5.60 -36.99 -11.75
CA MET A 50 -6.72 -37.94 -11.65
C MET A 50 -7.43 -38.09 -13.01
N LEU A 51 -7.69 -36.97 -13.71
CA LEU A 51 -8.29 -36.99 -15.05
C LEU A 51 -7.40 -37.73 -16.06
N ILE A 52 -6.08 -37.52 -16.02
CA ILE A 52 -5.13 -38.28 -16.87
C ILE A 52 -5.23 -39.78 -16.58
N SER A 53 -5.33 -40.14 -15.30
CA SER A 53 -5.44 -41.53 -14.88
C SER A 53 -6.78 -42.17 -15.33
N ASP A 54 -7.90 -41.44 -15.23
CA ASP A 54 -9.21 -41.92 -15.70
C ASP A 54 -9.25 -42.08 -17.23
N SER A 55 -8.65 -41.13 -17.95
CA SER A 55 -8.49 -41.19 -19.41
C SER A 55 -7.67 -42.40 -19.85
N MET A 56 -6.60 -42.74 -19.13
CA MET A 56 -5.85 -43.97 -19.37
C MET A 56 -6.69 -45.22 -19.09
N ALA A 57 -7.46 -45.24 -18.00
CA ALA A 57 -8.34 -46.37 -17.68
C ALA A 57 -9.40 -46.60 -18.78
N TRP A 58 -9.96 -45.53 -19.34
CA TRP A 58 -10.89 -45.61 -20.46
C TRP A 58 -10.23 -45.99 -21.78
N GLY A 59 -8.99 -45.58 -22.02
CA GLY A 59 -8.25 -45.88 -23.25
C GLY A 59 -7.93 -47.36 -23.41
N PHE A 60 -7.52 -48.04 -22.33
CA PHE A 60 -7.13 -49.45 -22.33
C PHE A 60 -8.27 -50.42 -21.98
N ARG A 61 -9.50 -49.91 -21.81
CA ARG A 61 -10.65 -50.72 -21.41
C ARG A 61 -11.02 -51.72 -22.51
N GLY A 62 -11.08 -53.00 -22.17
CA GLY A 62 -11.44 -54.06 -23.12
C GLY A 62 -10.30 -54.47 -24.05
N GLU A 63 -9.10 -53.89 -23.91
CA GLU A 63 -7.93 -54.33 -24.67
C GLU A 63 -7.40 -55.66 -24.10
N PRO A 64 -7.22 -56.70 -24.94
CA PRO A 64 -6.68 -57.98 -24.49
C PRO A 64 -5.19 -57.89 -24.17
N GLY A 65 -4.74 -58.63 -23.15
CA GLY A 65 -3.33 -58.77 -22.80
C GLY A 65 -2.98 -58.35 -21.37
N GLU A 66 -1.87 -58.90 -20.85
CA GLU A 66 -1.41 -58.63 -19.48
C GLU A 66 -0.92 -57.20 -19.29
N GLY A 67 -0.34 -56.59 -20.33
CA GLY A 67 0.10 -55.19 -20.30
C GLY A 67 -1.07 -54.21 -20.12
N ALA A 68 -2.17 -54.41 -20.86
CA ALA A 68 -3.39 -53.61 -20.72
C ALA A 68 -4.01 -53.78 -19.33
N ARG A 69 -4.02 -55.01 -18.80
CA ARG A 69 -4.50 -55.31 -17.44
C ARG A 69 -3.68 -54.57 -16.37
N LEU A 70 -2.36 -54.52 -16.51
CA LEU A 70 -1.48 -53.80 -15.58
C LEU A 70 -1.78 -52.29 -15.60
N ILE A 71 -1.90 -51.70 -16.79
CA ILE A 71 -2.24 -50.27 -16.96
C ILE A 71 -3.60 -49.98 -16.31
N LEU A 72 -4.62 -50.79 -16.56
CA LEU A 72 -5.95 -50.63 -15.97
C LEU A 72 -5.92 -50.65 -14.45
N ARG A 73 -5.16 -51.57 -13.83
CA ARG A 73 -4.99 -51.61 -12.36
C ARG A 73 -4.30 -50.36 -11.83
N ILE A 74 -3.20 -49.94 -12.45
CA ILE A 74 -2.45 -48.74 -12.04
C ILE A 74 -3.34 -47.50 -12.17
N SER A 75 -3.95 -47.29 -13.34
CA SER A 75 -4.81 -46.14 -13.63
C SER A 75 -6.00 -46.06 -12.67
N ASN A 76 -6.72 -47.16 -12.44
CA ASN A 76 -7.85 -47.16 -11.50
C ASN A 76 -7.40 -46.92 -10.05
N PHE A 77 -6.28 -47.52 -9.62
CA PHE A 77 -5.70 -47.22 -8.31
C PHE A 77 -5.42 -45.72 -8.14
N PHE A 78 -4.80 -45.08 -9.13
CA PHE A 78 -4.54 -43.64 -9.10
C PHE A 78 -5.82 -42.80 -9.13
N VAL A 79 -6.87 -43.21 -9.84
CA VAL A 79 -8.17 -42.52 -9.82
C VAL A 79 -8.72 -42.44 -8.39
N PHE A 80 -8.78 -43.56 -7.67
CA PHE A 80 -9.24 -43.55 -6.27
C PHE A 80 -8.30 -42.77 -5.35
N LEU A 81 -6.99 -43.04 -5.43
CA LEU A 81 -5.98 -42.40 -4.59
C LEU A 81 -6.02 -40.87 -4.74
N LEU A 82 -6.01 -40.38 -5.97
CA LEU A 82 -6.00 -38.94 -6.26
C LEU A 82 -7.32 -38.27 -5.92
N ASN A 83 -8.46 -38.98 -5.98
CA ASN A 83 -9.73 -38.46 -5.50
C ASN A 83 -9.69 -38.19 -3.98
N TYR A 84 -9.19 -39.16 -3.18
CA TYR A 84 -9.03 -38.98 -1.73
C TYR A 84 -8.06 -37.84 -1.39
N ILE A 85 -6.93 -37.76 -2.10
CA ILE A 85 -5.96 -36.67 -1.91
C ILE A 85 -6.54 -35.31 -2.32
N THR A 86 -7.34 -35.25 -3.39
CA THR A 86 -8.01 -34.03 -3.83
C THR A 86 -8.98 -33.53 -2.77
N LEU A 87 -9.75 -34.44 -2.14
CA LEU A 87 -10.67 -34.09 -1.06
C LEU A 87 -9.94 -33.52 0.16
N VAL A 88 -8.78 -34.10 0.51
CA VAL A 88 -7.89 -33.58 1.57
C VAL A 88 -7.42 -32.15 1.25
N TYR A 89 -6.94 -31.90 0.03
CA TYR A 89 -6.50 -30.56 -0.36
C TYR A 89 -7.65 -29.55 -0.44
N PHE A 90 -8.83 -29.98 -0.88
CA PHE A 90 -10.04 -29.17 -0.84
C PHE A 90 -10.42 -28.77 0.59
N THR A 91 -10.40 -29.70 1.53
CA THR A 91 -10.66 -29.40 2.96
C THR A 91 -9.65 -28.41 3.52
N ASN A 92 -8.37 -28.56 3.16
CA ASN A 92 -7.34 -27.61 3.55
C ASN A 92 -7.60 -26.23 2.93
N TYR A 93 -7.89 -26.15 1.63
CA TYR A 93 -8.24 -24.91 0.96
C TYR A 93 -9.45 -24.21 1.60
N LEU A 94 -10.52 -24.96 1.88
CA LEU A 94 -11.70 -24.48 2.60
C LEU A 94 -11.34 -23.91 3.99
N ALA A 95 -10.44 -24.57 4.73
CA ALA A 95 -9.99 -24.09 6.04
C ALA A 95 -9.23 -22.74 5.94
N HIS A 96 -8.37 -22.57 4.93
CA HIS A 96 -7.69 -21.30 4.65
C HIS A 96 -8.68 -20.19 4.31
N CYS A 97 -9.69 -20.49 3.48
CA CYS A 97 -10.75 -19.53 3.14
C CYS A 97 -11.51 -18.99 4.36
N ILE A 98 -11.62 -19.79 5.43
CA ILE A 98 -12.29 -19.43 6.69
C ILE A 98 -11.37 -18.67 7.66
N GLY A 99 -10.06 -18.61 7.37
CA GLY A 99 -9.04 -18.00 8.23
C GLY A 99 -8.61 -18.90 9.40
N LYS A 100 -8.75 -20.22 9.28
CA LYS A 100 -8.23 -21.17 10.28
C LYS A 100 -6.79 -21.52 9.93
N LYS A 101 -5.85 -21.31 10.87
CA LYS A 101 -4.48 -21.84 10.76
C LYS A 101 -4.56 -23.38 10.57
N ILE A 102 -3.73 -23.91 9.66
CA ILE A 102 -3.65 -25.29 9.11
C ILE A 102 -3.68 -26.40 10.23
N PRO A 103 -3.72 -27.70 9.88
CA PRO A 103 -4.87 -28.61 9.87
C PRO A 103 -5.30 -29.11 11.26
N ARG A 104 -5.36 -28.25 12.29
CA ARG A 104 -5.64 -28.68 13.68
C ARG A 104 -7.08 -28.50 14.16
N THR A 105 -8.01 -28.08 13.30
CA THR A 105 -9.42 -28.09 13.70
C THR A 105 -9.98 -29.50 13.61
N LYS A 106 -10.71 -29.94 14.66
CA LYS A 106 -11.33 -31.27 14.73
C LYS A 106 -12.01 -31.75 13.43
N PRO A 107 -12.80 -30.92 12.70
CA PRO A 107 -13.41 -31.38 11.45
C PRO A 107 -12.40 -31.61 10.31
N VAL A 108 -11.36 -30.79 10.19
CA VAL A 108 -10.30 -30.97 9.17
C VAL A 108 -9.52 -32.26 9.44
N LEU A 109 -9.15 -32.50 10.71
CA LEU A 109 -8.46 -33.71 11.12
C LEU A 109 -9.33 -34.96 10.87
N ALA A 110 -10.64 -34.89 11.12
CA ALA A 110 -11.55 -35.99 10.84
C ALA A 110 -11.53 -36.39 9.37
N VAL A 111 -11.58 -35.43 8.44
CA VAL A 111 -11.48 -35.72 7.00
C VAL A 111 -10.13 -36.35 6.65
N HIS A 112 -9.01 -35.84 7.20
CA HIS A 112 -7.70 -36.45 6.96
C HIS A 112 -7.62 -37.90 7.43
N VAL A 113 -8.18 -38.21 8.61
CA VAL A 113 -8.22 -39.57 9.14
C VAL A 113 -9.09 -40.48 8.26
N LEU A 114 -10.28 -40.02 7.86
CA LEU A 114 -11.16 -40.78 6.97
C LEU A 114 -10.46 -41.11 5.65
N CYS A 115 -9.86 -40.12 4.98
CA CYS A 115 -9.15 -40.33 3.72
C CYS A 115 -7.89 -41.20 3.90
N SER A 116 -7.19 -41.11 5.03
CA SER A 116 -6.03 -41.98 5.30
C SER A 116 -6.46 -43.45 5.46
N VAL A 117 -7.59 -43.69 6.14
CA VAL A 117 -8.18 -45.04 6.25
C VAL A 117 -8.62 -45.55 4.89
N GLU A 118 -9.26 -44.71 4.07
CA GLU A 118 -9.64 -45.08 2.69
C GLU A 118 -8.44 -45.45 1.83
N ILE A 119 -7.34 -44.69 1.90
CA ILE A 119 -6.11 -45.00 1.16
C ILE A 119 -5.53 -46.35 1.62
N LEU A 120 -5.54 -46.65 2.92
CA LEU A 120 -5.10 -47.96 3.43
C LEU A 120 -5.98 -49.10 2.91
N LEU A 121 -7.31 -48.92 2.94
CA LEU A 121 -8.25 -49.91 2.40
C LEU A 121 -8.12 -50.08 0.89
N LEU A 122 -7.81 -49.00 0.15
CA LEU A 122 -7.54 -49.05 -1.28
C LEU A 122 -6.29 -49.89 -1.60
N VAL A 123 -5.24 -49.76 -0.80
CA VAL A 123 -4.02 -50.59 -0.92
C VAL A 123 -4.34 -52.06 -0.65
N VAL A 124 -5.09 -52.35 0.42
CA VAL A 124 -5.55 -53.73 0.72
C VAL A 124 -6.40 -54.28 -0.44
N SER A 125 -7.28 -53.47 -1.01
CA SER A 125 -8.11 -53.86 -2.15
C SER A 125 -7.31 -54.28 -3.38
N GLN A 126 -6.04 -53.90 -3.52
CA GLN A 126 -5.19 -54.37 -4.63
C GLN A 126 -4.82 -55.85 -4.52
N PHE A 127 -4.96 -56.45 -3.33
CA PHE A 127 -4.62 -57.85 -3.08
C PHE A 127 -5.86 -58.72 -2.84
N THR A 128 -7.00 -58.11 -2.53
CA THR A 128 -8.21 -58.82 -2.09
C THR A 128 -9.43 -58.57 -2.98
N ASP A 129 -9.29 -57.78 -4.05
CA ASP A 129 -10.39 -57.40 -4.96
C ASP A 129 -11.62 -56.84 -4.23
N MET A 130 -11.39 -56.12 -3.12
CA MET A 130 -12.42 -55.70 -2.19
C MET A 130 -13.35 -54.62 -2.76
N PHE A 131 -12.80 -53.65 -3.50
CA PHE A 131 -13.56 -52.53 -4.07
C PHE A 131 -13.88 -52.70 -5.56
N TYR A 132 -12.97 -53.29 -6.32
CA TYR A 132 -13.16 -53.54 -7.74
C TYR A 132 -12.28 -54.69 -8.20
N TYR A 133 -12.65 -55.28 -9.35
CA TYR A 133 -11.86 -56.29 -10.05
C TYR A 133 -12.04 -56.13 -11.57
N PHE A 134 -11.17 -56.78 -12.34
CA PHE A 134 -11.27 -56.86 -13.80
C PHE A 134 -11.57 -58.28 -14.22
N ASP A 135 -12.47 -58.46 -15.18
CA ASP A 135 -12.73 -59.78 -15.77
C ASP A 135 -11.64 -60.19 -16.78
N ASP A 136 -11.76 -61.39 -17.35
CA ASP A 136 -10.81 -61.91 -18.33
C ASP A 136 -10.69 -61.05 -19.60
N ASN A 137 -11.75 -60.29 -19.90
CA ASN A 137 -11.81 -59.36 -21.02
C ASN A 137 -11.40 -57.94 -20.62
N ASN A 138 -10.80 -57.76 -19.43
CA ASN A 138 -10.32 -56.47 -18.92
C ASN A 138 -11.43 -55.41 -18.79
N TYR A 139 -12.68 -55.82 -18.52
CA TYR A 139 -13.74 -54.90 -18.12
C TYR A 139 -13.77 -54.71 -16.60
N TYR A 140 -13.94 -53.45 -16.19
CA TYR A 140 -14.05 -53.05 -14.79
C TYR A 140 -15.40 -53.49 -14.19
N HIS A 141 -15.35 -54.14 -13.03
CA HIS A 141 -16.51 -54.52 -12.23
C HIS A 141 -16.39 -53.97 -10.80
N ARG A 142 -17.51 -53.52 -10.24
CA ARG A 142 -17.59 -53.08 -8.83
C ARG A 142 -17.73 -54.30 -7.93
N ALA A 143 -16.88 -54.42 -6.92
CA ALA A 143 -16.95 -55.51 -5.95
C ALA A 143 -17.97 -55.20 -4.82
N PRO A 144 -18.40 -56.20 -4.03
CA PRO A 144 -19.47 -56.04 -3.03
C PRO A 144 -19.20 -54.96 -1.97
N LEU A 145 -17.94 -54.70 -1.60
CA LEU A 145 -17.56 -53.70 -0.62
C LEU A 145 -17.29 -52.30 -1.24
N TYR A 146 -17.50 -52.10 -2.54
CA TYR A 146 -17.45 -50.78 -3.19
C TYR A 146 -18.31 -49.71 -2.49
N PRO A 147 -19.55 -49.98 -2.04
CA PRO A 147 -20.35 -48.97 -1.35
C PRO A 147 -19.70 -48.44 -0.06
N LEU A 148 -18.85 -49.25 0.59
CA LEU A 148 -18.11 -48.82 1.77
C LEU A 148 -17.17 -47.65 1.43
N CYS A 149 -16.42 -47.74 0.32
CA CYS A 149 -15.52 -46.66 -0.09
C CYS A 149 -16.26 -45.38 -0.46
N GLN A 150 -17.53 -45.46 -0.88
CA GLN A 150 -18.35 -44.28 -1.17
C GLN A 150 -18.94 -43.65 0.09
N ALA A 151 -19.24 -44.45 1.11
CA ALA A 151 -19.80 -43.97 2.38
C ALA A 151 -18.81 -43.04 3.12
N PHE A 152 -17.53 -43.39 3.15
CA PHE A 152 -16.49 -42.57 3.79
C PHE A 152 -16.31 -41.22 3.08
N VAL A 153 -16.24 -41.19 1.74
CA VAL A 153 -16.25 -39.95 0.94
C VAL A 153 -17.48 -39.09 1.25
N LEU A 154 -18.67 -39.69 1.32
CA LEU A 154 -19.90 -38.96 1.64
C LEU A 154 -19.85 -38.32 3.03
N VAL A 155 -19.36 -39.06 4.04
CA VAL A 155 -19.16 -38.53 5.39
C VAL A 155 -18.19 -37.35 5.38
N ALA A 156 -17.06 -37.46 4.66
CA ALA A 156 -16.12 -36.37 4.51
C ALA A 156 -16.72 -35.15 3.78
N MET A 157 -17.56 -35.36 2.76
CA MET A 157 -18.30 -34.28 2.09
C MET A 157 -19.28 -33.58 3.04
N VAL A 158 -20.02 -34.34 3.86
CA VAL A 158 -20.93 -33.77 4.86
C VAL A 158 -20.17 -32.94 5.89
N ILE A 159 -19.00 -33.41 6.36
CA ILE A 159 -18.14 -32.64 7.27
C ILE A 159 -17.72 -31.31 6.62
N ASN A 160 -17.30 -31.33 5.36
CA ASN A 160 -16.94 -30.12 4.62
C ASN A 160 -18.14 -29.18 4.43
N LEU A 161 -19.33 -29.71 4.15
CA LEU A 161 -20.56 -28.92 4.01
C LEU A 161 -20.93 -28.23 5.32
N VAL A 162 -20.88 -28.95 6.44
CA VAL A 162 -21.11 -28.39 7.78
C VAL A 162 -20.05 -27.32 8.10
N LEU A 163 -18.78 -27.58 7.77
CA LEU A 163 -17.69 -26.62 7.97
C LEU A 163 -17.92 -25.33 7.17
N LEU A 164 -18.34 -25.43 5.90
CA LEU A 164 -18.68 -24.29 5.06
C LEU A 164 -19.91 -23.55 5.60
N TRP A 165 -20.99 -24.25 5.92
CA TRP A 165 -22.26 -23.67 6.36
C TRP A 165 -22.17 -22.93 7.69
N THR A 166 -21.46 -23.51 8.65
CA THR A 166 -21.22 -22.90 9.98
C THR A 166 -20.38 -21.64 9.88
N ASN A 167 -19.51 -21.52 8.87
CA ASN A 167 -18.62 -20.37 8.67
C ASN A 167 -19.06 -19.45 7.52
N ARG A 168 -20.28 -19.59 7.00
CA ARG A 168 -20.79 -18.83 5.84
C ARG A 168 -20.69 -17.30 5.98
N LYS A 169 -20.74 -16.78 7.22
CA LYS A 169 -20.63 -15.34 7.49
C LYS A 169 -19.21 -14.78 7.33
N ARG A 170 -18.18 -15.65 7.31
CA ARG A 170 -16.77 -15.27 7.18
C ARG A 170 -16.27 -15.27 5.72
N ILE A 171 -17.10 -15.76 4.80
CA ILE A 171 -16.74 -15.96 3.40
C ILE A 171 -17.63 -15.05 2.54
N THR A 172 -17.09 -14.51 1.46
CA THR A 172 -17.87 -13.71 0.49
C THR A 172 -18.87 -14.59 -0.26
N GLY A 173 -20.00 -14.03 -0.69
CA GLY A 173 -21.09 -14.82 -1.31
C GLY A 173 -20.66 -15.58 -2.57
N ASP A 174 -19.85 -14.97 -3.42
CA ASP A 174 -19.26 -15.58 -4.62
C ASP A 174 -18.34 -16.77 -4.28
N ARG A 175 -17.50 -16.63 -3.26
CA ARG A 175 -16.61 -17.70 -2.77
C ARG A 175 -17.40 -18.84 -2.13
N PHE A 176 -18.48 -18.53 -1.42
CA PHE A 176 -19.36 -19.55 -0.85
C PHE A 176 -19.97 -20.41 -1.95
N VAL A 177 -20.47 -19.79 -3.02
CA VAL A 177 -21.05 -20.50 -4.17
C VAL A 177 -20.02 -21.37 -4.89
N SER A 178 -18.79 -20.88 -5.10
CA SER A 178 -17.74 -21.69 -5.75
C SER A 178 -17.27 -22.86 -4.89
N LEU A 179 -17.20 -22.72 -3.56
CA LEU A 179 -16.88 -23.82 -2.66
C LEU A 179 -18.02 -24.84 -2.55
N LEU A 180 -19.27 -24.37 -2.60
CA LEU A 180 -20.45 -25.22 -2.56
C LEU A 180 -20.59 -26.05 -3.84
N SER A 181 -20.21 -25.50 -5.00
CA SER A 181 -20.28 -26.21 -6.28
C SER A 181 -19.44 -27.50 -6.26
N PHE A 182 -18.27 -27.49 -5.60
CA PHE A 182 -17.40 -28.66 -5.45
C PHE A 182 -18.05 -29.82 -4.67
N MET A 183 -19.05 -29.53 -3.84
CA MET A 183 -19.80 -30.57 -3.12
C MET A 183 -21.06 -30.97 -3.90
N LEU A 184 -21.78 -30.00 -4.47
CA LEU A 184 -23.09 -30.23 -5.09
C LEU A 184 -22.99 -30.79 -6.51
N LEU A 185 -22.13 -30.25 -7.37
CA LEU A 185 -22.07 -30.65 -8.78
C LEU A 185 -21.64 -32.12 -8.93
N PRO A 186 -20.57 -32.61 -8.26
CA PRO A 186 -20.19 -34.03 -8.36
C PRO A 186 -21.26 -34.96 -7.79
N PHE A 187 -21.94 -34.54 -6.72
CA PHE A 187 -23.03 -35.31 -6.11
C PHE A 187 -24.23 -35.44 -7.05
N LEU A 188 -24.70 -34.33 -7.62
CA LEU A 188 -25.79 -34.32 -8.61
C LEU A 188 -25.41 -35.13 -9.85
N SER A 189 -24.17 -34.99 -10.33
CA SER A 189 -23.61 -35.80 -11.41
C SER A 189 -23.65 -37.29 -11.11
N THR A 190 -23.35 -37.70 -9.87
CA THR A 190 -23.37 -39.11 -9.45
C THR A 190 -24.81 -39.66 -9.44
N VAL A 191 -25.79 -38.86 -9.01
CA VAL A 191 -27.21 -39.24 -9.06
C VAL A 191 -27.65 -39.38 -10.52
N ALA A 192 -27.28 -38.44 -11.39
CA ALA A 192 -27.59 -38.53 -12.83
C ALA A 192 -26.94 -39.76 -13.49
N GLN A 193 -25.72 -40.11 -13.07
CA GLN A 193 -24.99 -41.29 -13.55
C GLN A 193 -25.70 -42.62 -13.21
N MET A 194 -26.61 -42.66 -12.21
CA MET A 194 -27.45 -43.84 -11.98
C MET A 194 -28.42 -44.13 -13.13
N TYR A 195 -28.77 -43.10 -13.92
CA TYR A 195 -29.70 -43.20 -15.05
C TYR A 195 -28.99 -43.23 -16.40
N VAL A 196 -27.75 -42.72 -16.49
CA VAL A 196 -26.94 -42.69 -17.72
C VAL A 196 -25.69 -43.58 -17.52
N TYR A 197 -25.76 -44.80 -18.05
CA TYR A 197 -24.65 -45.75 -17.98
C TYR A 197 -23.50 -45.35 -18.92
N GLY A 198 -22.26 -45.44 -18.43
CA GLY A 198 -21.05 -45.44 -19.28
C GLY A 198 -20.22 -44.16 -19.32
N TYR A 199 -20.49 -43.13 -18.52
CA TYR A 199 -19.65 -41.92 -18.44
C TYR A 199 -19.43 -41.49 -16.98
N SER A 200 -18.25 -40.99 -16.62
CA SER A 200 -18.01 -40.43 -15.27
C SER A 200 -18.45 -38.96 -15.20
N LEU A 201 -19.76 -38.73 -15.16
CA LEU A 201 -20.32 -37.37 -15.02
C LEU A 201 -19.80 -36.64 -13.77
N SER A 202 -19.41 -37.38 -12.72
CA SER A 202 -18.83 -36.83 -11.50
C SER A 202 -17.50 -36.13 -11.75
N ASN A 203 -16.67 -36.63 -12.67
CA ASN A 203 -15.40 -35.99 -13.04
C ASN A 203 -15.66 -34.64 -13.70
N ILE A 204 -16.63 -34.57 -14.60
CA ILE A 204 -17.03 -33.32 -15.26
C ILE A 204 -17.57 -32.31 -14.24
N GLY A 205 -18.43 -32.75 -13.30
CA GLY A 205 -18.95 -31.88 -12.24
C GLY A 205 -17.85 -31.34 -11.33
N THR A 206 -16.86 -32.17 -11.00
CA THR A 206 -15.70 -31.77 -10.19
C THR A 206 -14.80 -30.82 -10.97
N MET A 207 -14.58 -31.07 -12.26
CA MET A 207 -13.83 -30.19 -13.15
C MET A 207 -14.45 -28.80 -13.22
N ILE A 208 -15.77 -28.70 -13.49
CA ILE A 208 -16.49 -27.43 -13.50
C ILE A 208 -16.33 -26.71 -12.15
N SER A 209 -16.39 -27.45 -11.05
CA SER A 209 -16.21 -26.89 -9.71
C SER A 209 -14.79 -26.35 -9.49
N CYS A 210 -13.75 -27.07 -9.89
CA CYS A 210 -12.36 -26.61 -9.84
C CYS A 210 -12.17 -25.34 -10.68
N VAL A 211 -12.76 -25.27 -11.87
CA VAL A 211 -12.73 -24.07 -12.72
C VAL A 211 -13.42 -22.89 -12.04
N LEU A 212 -14.60 -23.10 -11.45
CA LEU A 212 -15.32 -22.04 -10.71
C LEU A 212 -14.53 -21.54 -9.51
N ILE A 213 -13.89 -22.43 -8.74
CA ILE A 213 -13.03 -22.05 -7.62
C ILE A 213 -11.81 -21.25 -8.11
N PHE A 214 -11.16 -21.69 -9.19
CA PHE A 214 -10.03 -21.00 -9.79
C PHE A 214 -10.41 -19.60 -10.28
N LEU A 215 -11.50 -19.46 -11.04
CA LEU A 215 -11.98 -18.16 -11.52
C LEU A 215 -12.35 -17.23 -10.37
N GLN A 216 -13.00 -17.75 -9.32
CA GLN A 216 -13.32 -16.97 -8.13
C GLN A 216 -12.05 -16.48 -7.43
N ALA A 217 -11.03 -17.33 -7.31
CA ALA A 217 -9.71 -16.96 -6.79
C ALA A 217 -9.07 -15.83 -7.61
N LEU A 218 -9.10 -15.90 -8.95
CA LEU A 218 -8.57 -14.85 -9.83
C LEU A 218 -9.32 -13.52 -9.67
N VAL A 219 -10.65 -13.56 -9.68
CA VAL A 219 -11.48 -12.35 -9.52
C VAL A 219 -11.22 -11.71 -8.15
N SER A 220 -11.10 -12.52 -7.10
CA SER A 220 -10.80 -12.04 -5.76
C SER A 220 -9.42 -11.37 -5.68
N GLN A 221 -8.41 -11.89 -6.38
CA GLN A 221 -7.07 -11.28 -6.42
C GLN A 221 -7.07 -9.97 -7.20
N ASN A 222 -7.68 -9.95 -8.38
CA ASN A 222 -7.79 -8.73 -9.19
C ASN A 222 -8.51 -7.61 -8.44
N LYS A 223 -9.54 -7.94 -7.65
CA LYS A 223 -10.23 -6.96 -6.81
C LYS A 223 -9.32 -6.37 -5.73
N ARG A 224 -8.53 -7.22 -5.04
CA ARG A 224 -7.56 -6.78 -4.01
C ARG A 224 -6.49 -5.85 -4.60
N VAL A 225 -5.89 -6.23 -5.73
CA VAL A 225 -4.89 -5.40 -6.41
C VAL A 225 -5.47 -4.04 -6.83
N ARG A 226 -6.71 -4.01 -7.31
CA ARG A 226 -7.39 -2.76 -7.68
C ARG A 226 -7.69 -1.86 -6.47
N GLU A 227 -8.07 -2.44 -5.34
CA GLU A 227 -8.29 -1.67 -4.11
C GLU A 227 -6.98 -1.07 -3.59
N GLN A 228 -5.88 -1.82 -3.63
CA GLN A 228 -4.54 -1.34 -3.26
C GLN A 228 -4.07 -0.19 -4.18
N SER A 229 -4.25 -0.31 -5.49
CA SER A 229 -3.83 0.76 -6.42
C SER A 229 -4.61 2.06 -6.21
N ILE A 230 -5.91 1.98 -5.94
CA ILE A 230 -6.73 3.17 -5.61
C ILE A 230 -6.26 3.82 -4.30
N GLN A 231 -5.90 3.01 -3.28
CA GLN A 231 -5.37 3.54 -2.02
C GLN A 231 -4.06 4.31 -2.22
N ILE A 232 -3.14 3.76 -3.02
CA ILE A 232 -1.86 4.42 -3.33
C ILE A 232 -2.10 5.78 -4.02
N VAL A 233 -2.96 5.81 -5.04
CA VAL A 233 -3.29 7.07 -5.75
C VAL A 233 -3.89 8.13 -4.81
N ASN A 234 -4.77 7.72 -3.90
CA ASN A 234 -5.34 8.64 -2.91
C ASN A 234 -4.28 9.16 -1.93
N GLN A 235 -3.36 8.30 -1.47
CA GLN A 235 -2.26 8.71 -0.58
C GLN A 235 -1.32 9.70 -1.26
N GLU A 236 -0.98 9.49 -2.53
CA GLU A 236 -0.16 10.43 -3.30
C GLU A 236 -0.85 11.79 -3.44
N LYS A 237 -2.15 11.81 -3.70
CA LYS A 237 -2.94 13.04 -3.74
C LYS A 237 -2.93 13.76 -2.40
N ASP A 238 -3.20 13.07 -1.30
CA ASP A 238 -3.20 13.65 0.04
C ASP A 238 -1.83 14.24 0.41
N LEU A 239 -0.74 13.55 0.04
CA LEU A 239 0.63 14.06 0.19
C LEU A 239 0.88 15.32 -0.63
N SER A 240 0.41 15.35 -1.88
CA SER A 240 0.51 16.53 -2.74
C SER A 240 -0.24 17.72 -2.15
N ASP A 241 -1.48 17.52 -1.72
CA ASP A 241 -2.32 18.56 -1.10
C ASP A 241 -1.69 19.08 0.20
N MET A 242 -1.08 18.20 1.00
CA MET A 242 -0.32 18.60 2.19
C MET A 242 0.91 19.43 1.84
N ARG A 243 1.69 19.04 0.83
CA ARG A 243 2.85 19.82 0.35
C ARG A 243 2.41 21.20 -0.12
N ILE A 244 1.34 21.30 -0.91
CA ILE A 244 0.78 22.58 -1.36
C ILE A 244 0.35 23.43 -0.15
N ARG A 245 -0.34 22.86 0.84
CA ARG A 245 -0.73 23.58 2.06
C ARG A 245 0.48 24.10 2.84
N ILE A 246 1.55 23.31 2.96
CA ILE A 246 2.79 23.74 3.62
C ILE A 246 3.39 24.93 2.86
N VAL A 247 3.53 24.83 1.53
CA VAL A 247 4.04 25.90 0.68
C VAL A 247 3.20 27.17 0.83
N MET A 248 1.87 27.06 0.74
CA MET A 248 0.97 28.20 0.88
C MET A 248 1.02 28.83 2.28
N SER A 249 1.28 28.04 3.33
CA SER A 249 1.42 28.56 4.70
C SER A 249 2.67 29.43 4.91
N GLN A 250 3.69 29.27 4.06
CA GLN A 250 4.92 30.08 4.12
C GLN A 250 4.73 31.48 3.52
N ILE A 251 3.67 31.69 2.73
CA ILE A 251 3.30 33.00 2.19
C ILE A 251 2.24 33.62 3.10
N ARG A 252 2.53 34.79 3.71
CA ARG A 252 1.57 35.47 4.61
C ARG A 252 0.43 36.13 3.83
N PRO A 253 -0.82 35.61 3.88
CA PRO A 253 -1.91 36.13 3.05
C PRO A 253 -2.29 37.57 3.41
N HIS A 254 -2.22 37.91 4.69
CA HIS A 254 -2.51 39.26 5.17
C HIS A 254 -1.51 40.31 4.67
N PHE A 255 -0.23 39.95 4.59
CA PHE A 255 0.77 40.86 4.00
C PHE A 255 0.45 41.11 2.53
N LEU A 256 0.17 40.05 1.75
CA LEU A 256 -0.20 40.19 0.34
C LEU A 256 -1.42 41.10 0.14
N TYR A 257 -2.48 40.88 0.93
CA TYR A 257 -3.69 41.70 0.86
C TYR A 257 -3.40 43.17 1.17
N ASN A 258 -2.62 43.43 2.22
CA ASN A 258 -2.26 44.79 2.60
C ASN A 258 -1.38 45.47 1.56
N SER A 259 -0.36 44.80 1.05
CA SER A 259 0.51 45.33 0.00
C SER A 259 -0.29 45.66 -1.26
N LEU A 260 -1.21 44.79 -1.67
CA LEU A 260 -2.08 45.04 -2.82
C LEU A 260 -3.03 46.23 -2.59
N ASN A 261 -3.58 46.38 -1.39
CA ASN A 261 -4.40 47.56 -1.06
C ASN A 261 -3.57 48.84 -1.10
N THR A 262 -2.36 48.85 -0.52
CA THR A 262 -1.46 50.02 -0.60
C THR A 262 -1.14 50.36 -2.04
N ILE A 263 -0.82 49.36 -2.88
CA ILE A 263 -0.60 49.56 -4.33
C ILE A 263 -1.85 50.15 -4.99
N TYR A 264 -3.03 49.60 -4.69
CA TYR A 264 -4.30 50.08 -5.24
C TYR A 264 -4.54 51.55 -4.92
N TYR A 265 -4.35 51.97 -3.67
CA TYR A 265 -4.48 53.38 -3.29
C TYR A 265 -3.41 54.27 -3.95
N LEU A 266 -2.18 53.79 -4.07
CA LEU A 266 -1.10 54.53 -4.74
C LEU A 266 -1.38 54.73 -6.24
N CYS A 267 -2.07 53.80 -6.91
CA CYS A 267 -2.41 53.97 -8.34
C CYS A 267 -3.18 55.27 -8.61
N ASP A 268 -4.03 55.70 -7.67
CA ASP A 268 -4.84 56.92 -7.82
C ASP A 268 -4.10 58.18 -7.33
N ILE A 269 -3.24 58.05 -6.31
CA ILE A 269 -2.60 59.19 -5.62
C ILE A 269 -1.21 59.50 -6.18
N ASP A 270 -0.41 58.47 -6.42
CA ASP A 270 0.98 58.56 -6.89
C ASP A 270 1.37 57.33 -7.75
N PRO A 271 1.09 57.39 -9.07
CA PRO A 271 1.35 56.28 -9.98
C PRO A 271 2.82 55.84 -10.06
N GLU A 272 3.78 56.75 -9.86
CA GLU A 272 5.20 56.40 -9.88
C GLU A 272 5.60 55.58 -8.65
N ARG A 273 5.12 55.98 -7.46
CA ARG A 273 5.27 55.16 -6.25
C ARG A 273 4.55 53.82 -6.38
N ALA A 274 3.37 53.78 -7.01
CA ALA A 274 2.65 52.53 -7.29
C ALA A 274 3.48 51.56 -8.15
N GLN A 275 4.12 52.06 -9.23
CA GLN A 275 4.98 51.25 -10.09
C GLN A 275 6.18 50.66 -9.33
N THR A 276 6.80 51.48 -8.47
CA THR A 276 7.89 51.04 -7.59
C THR A 276 7.42 49.97 -6.61
N ALA A 277 6.23 50.14 -6.01
CA ALA A 277 5.62 49.17 -5.12
C ALA A 277 5.34 47.82 -5.81
N ILE A 278 4.86 47.84 -7.06
CA ILE A 278 4.64 46.63 -7.87
C ILE A 278 5.96 45.89 -8.13
N SER A 279 7.04 46.61 -8.44
CA SER A 279 8.37 46.02 -8.62
C SER A 279 8.85 45.34 -7.33
N ASN A 280 8.79 46.04 -6.19
CA ASN A 280 9.16 45.49 -4.89
C ASN A 280 8.31 44.27 -4.49
N PHE A 281 7.00 44.31 -4.78
CA PHE A 281 6.09 43.18 -4.55
C PHE A 281 6.44 41.96 -5.41
N SER A 282 6.80 42.18 -6.67
CA SER A 282 7.22 41.12 -7.58
C SER A 282 8.53 40.48 -7.16
N ASP A 283 9.51 41.29 -6.73
CA ASP A 283 10.79 40.81 -6.20
C ASP A 283 10.61 40.03 -4.89
N TYR A 284 9.76 40.52 -3.99
CA TYR A 284 9.38 39.82 -2.76
C TYR A 284 8.73 38.45 -3.03
N LEU A 285 7.78 38.37 -3.96
CA LEU A 285 7.16 37.08 -4.30
C LEU A 285 8.19 36.11 -4.89
N ARG A 286 9.07 36.59 -5.77
CA ARG A 286 10.12 35.78 -6.40
C ARG A 286 11.09 35.23 -5.36
N GLY A 287 11.53 36.04 -4.41
CA GLY A 287 12.43 35.60 -3.34
C GLY A 287 11.80 34.55 -2.42
N ASN A 288 10.51 34.71 -2.06
CA ASN A 288 9.79 33.68 -1.31
C ASN A 288 9.69 32.36 -2.10
N MET A 289 9.35 32.41 -3.40
CA MET A 289 9.30 31.20 -4.22
C MET A 289 10.66 30.50 -4.36
N ALA A 290 11.74 31.27 -4.51
CA ALA A 290 13.10 30.73 -4.56
C ALA A 290 13.47 30.01 -3.24
N SER A 291 13.08 30.59 -2.10
CA SER A 291 13.33 29.98 -0.77
C SER A 291 12.54 28.71 -0.49
N ILE A 292 11.41 28.51 -1.18
CA ILE A 292 10.61 27.28 -1.12
C ILE A 292 11.27 26.18 -1.95
N ALA A 293 11.94 26.53 -3.05
CA ALA A 293 12.50 25.58 -4.00
C ALA A 293 13.80 24.92 -3.51
N SER A 294 14.59 25.58 -2.65
CA SER A 294 15.84 25.06 -2.11
C SER A 294 16.03 25.47 -0.64
N SER A 295 16.56 24.56 0.16
CA SER A 295 16.97 24.79 1.56
C SER A 295 18.48 24.98 1.71
N GLU A 296 19.21 25.05 0.61
CA GLU A 296 20.66 25.29 0.60
C GLU A 296 21.00 26.72 1.01
N PRO A 297 22.14 26.95 1.69
CA PRO A 297 22.60 28.29 2.01
C PRO A 297 22.74 29.16 0.76
N ILE A 298 22.27 30.41 0.86
CA ILE A 298 22.37 31.43 -0.19
C ILE A 298 23.30 32.56 0.28
N PRO A 299 23.90 33.33 -0.63
CA PRO A 299 24.65 34.53 -0.25
C PRO A 299 23.79 35.51 0.56
N PHE A 300 24.34 36.07 1.64
CA PHE A 300 23.62 37.02 2.49
C PHE A 300 23.17 38.26 1.71
N ARG A 301 23.91 38.67 0.67
CA ARG A 301 23.47 39.72 -0.27
C ARG A 301 22.09 39.45 -0.89
N ASP A 302 21.78 38.20 -1.20
CA ASP A 302 20.51 37.81 -1.83
C ASP A 302 19.38 37.79 -0.79
N GLU A 303 19.65 37.26 0.40
CA GLU A 303 18.74 37.31 1.55
C GLU A 303 18.42 38.77 1.96
N LEU A 304 19.44 39.64 1.98
CA LEU A 304 19.29 41.06 2.28
C LEU A 304 18.49 41.78 1.18
N LYS A 305 18.75 41.49 -0.10
CA LYS A 305 18.00 42.07 -1.22
C LYS A 305 16.53 41.72 -1.11
N HIS A 306 16.21 40.45 -0.85
CA HIS A 306 14.84 39.99 -0.64
C HIS A 306 14.18 40.67 0.56
N THR A 307 14.89 40.77 1.68
CA THR A 307 14.41 41.48 2.88
C THR A 307 14.16 42.97 2.60
N LYS A 308 15.01 43.62 1.80
CA LYS A 308 14.84 45.03 1.40
C LYS A 308 13.55 45.26 0.60
N SER A 309 13.17 44.34 -0.28
CA SER A 309 11.90 44.40 -1.02
C SER A 309 10.69 44.35 -0.07
N TYR A 310 10.72 43.48 0.94
CA TYR A 310 9.71 43.45 2.00
C TYR A 310 9.65 44.77 2.77
N LEU A 311 10.81 45.25 3.22
CA LEU A 311 10.95 46.48 4.00
C LEU A 311 10.48 47.72 3.24
N ALA A 312 10.73 47.80 1.94
CA ALA A 312 10.26 48.89 1.10
C ALA A 312 8.72 48.95 1.07
N LEU A 313 8.05 47.80 1.01
CA LEU A 313 6.58 47.73 1.04
C LEU A 313 6.01 48.13 2.40
N GLU A 314 6.61 47.70 3.51
CA GLU A 314 6.19 48.14 4.85
C GLU A 314 6.49 49.63 5.07
N LYS A 315 7.62 50.16 4.57
CA LYS A 315 7.95 51.60 4.65
C LYS A 315 6.93 52.45 3.88
N MET A 316 6.41 51.96 2.75
CA MET A 316 5.33 52.66 2.04
C MET A 316 4.01 52.66 2.83
N ARG A 317 3.80 51.67 3.70
CA ARG A 317 2.58 51.53 4.50
C ARG A 317 2.63 52.33 5.81
N PHE A 318 3.78 52.31 6.49
CA PHE A 318 4.01 53.02 7.75
C PHE A 318 4.60 54.42 7.54
N GLU A 319 4.99 54.77 6.31
CA GLU A 319 5.54 56.07 5.93
C GLU A 319 6.66 56.55 6.88
N GLU A 320 6.46 57.67 7.56
CA GLU A 320 7.44 58.26 8.50
C GLU A 320 7.54 57.50 9.83
N GLU A 321 6.60 56.61 10.14
CA GLU A 321 6.56 55.84 11.40
C GLU A 321 7.50 54.62 11.40
N LEU A 322 8.13 54.27 10.28
CA LEU A 322 9.09 53.15 10.22
C LEU A 322 10.44 53.62 9.68
N ASN A 323 11.45 53.80 10.51
CA ASN A 323 12.79 54.20 10.07
C ASN A 323 13.71 52.99 10.01
N ILE A 324 14.48 52.86 8.93
CA ILE A 324 15.29 51.67 8.68
C ILE A 324 16.74 52.08 8.46
N HIS A 325 17.62 51.52 9.28
CA HIS A 325 19.04 51.82 9.30
C HIS A 325 19.85 50.56 8.95
N TYR A 326 20.83 50.72 8.06
CA TYR A 326 21.71 49.62 7.63
C TYR A 326 23.15 49.95 8.00
N GLU A 327 23.79 49.10 8.81
CA GLU A 327 25.21 49.22 9.19
C GLU A 327 25.93 47.92 8.80
N LEU A 328 26.41 47.86 7.55
CA LEU A 328 26.81 46.61 6.92
C LEU A 328 28.34 46.57 6.72
N ASP A 329 29.07 45.96 7.66
CA ASP A 329 30.53 45.78 7.57
C ASP A 329 30.92 44.74 6.50
N THR A 330 30.11 43.69 6.36
CA THR A 330 30.35 42.62 5.37
C THR A 330 29.04 42.01 4.86
N LEU A 331 29.06 41.57 3.60
CA LEU A 331 27.95 40.85 2.94
C LEU A 331 28.39 39.49 2.36
N ASP A 332 29.68 39.18 2.44
CA ASP A 332 30.29 38.01 1.79
C ASP A 332 30.34 36.81 2.74
N PHE A 333 29.15 36.27 3.00
CA PHE A 333 28.93 35.02 3.69
C PHE A 333 27.59 34.41 3.26
N GLU A 334 27.39 33.13 3.60
CA GLU A 334 26.16 32.41 3.27
C GLU A 334 25.26 32.27 4.49
N VAL A 335 23.95 32.26 4.25
CA VAL A 335 22.92 32.00 5.26
C VAL A 335 21.82 31.12 4.66
N PRO A 336 21.13 30.29 5.46
CA PRO A 336 19.92 29.64 5.02
C PRO A 336 18.90 30.66 4.51
N PRO A 337 18.12 30.36 3.46
CA PRO A 337 17.12 31.28 2.95
C PRO A 337 16.03 31.54 4.01
N LEU A 338 15.45 32.74 3.99
CA LEU A 338 14.49 33.23 4.99
C LEU A 338 15.07 33.24 6.40
N THR A 339 16.35 33.61 6.56
CA THR A 339 16.98 33.81 7.87
C THR A 339 16.65 35.21 8.41
N LEU A 340 16.85 36.25 7.60
CA LEU A 340 16.71 37.65 8.02
C LEU A 340 15.24 38.09 8.00
N GLN A 341 14.51 37.72 6.95
CA GLN A 341 13.14 38.18 6.74
C GLN A 341 12.21 37.88 7.94
N PRO A 342 12.14 36.66 8.50
CA PRO A 342 11.21 36.39 9.61
C PRO A 342 11.54 37.19 10.87
N ILE A 343 12.81 37.55 11.07
CA ILE A 343 13.26 38.33 12.23
C ILE A 343 12.81 39.78 12.08
N VAL A 344 13.11 40.37 10.92
CA VAL A 344 12.71 41.73 10.56
C VAL A 344 11.19 41.90 10.56
N GLU A 345 10.47 40.93 10.00
CA GLU A 345 9.01 40.91 10.01
C GLU A 345 8.44 40.85 11.44
N ASN A 346 9.07 40.10 12.34
CA ASN A 346 8.66 40.06 13.73
C ASN A 346 8.93 41.39 14.44
N ALA A 347 10.08 42.02 14.19
CA ALA A 347 10.43 43.33 14.74
C ALA A 347 9.41 44.41 14.33
N ILE A 348 8.98 44.43 13.06
CA ILE A 348 7.97 45.38 12.58
C ILE A 348 6.60 45.03 13.17
N LYS A 349 6.13 43.80 13.01
CA LYS A 349 4.75 43.44 13.37
C LYS A 349 4.49 43.44 14.87
N HIS A 350 5.42 42.89 15.65
CA HIS A 350 5.25 42.68 17.07
C HIS A 350 5.93 43.75 17.93
N GLY A 351 6.93 44.46 17.38
CA GLY A 351 7.60 45.59 18.01
C GLY A 351 7.03 46.93 17.53
N ILE A 352 7.54 47.42 16.41
CA ILE A 352 7.35 48.80 15.93
C ILE A 352 5.88 49.12 15.65
N GLY A 353 5.17 48.26 14.91
CA GLY A 353 3.77 48.47 14.55
C GLY A 353 2.78 48.41 15.71
N LYS A 354 3.24 48.08 16.94
CA LYS A 354 2.44 48.17 18.18
C LYS A 354 2.78 49.40 19.02
N LYS A 355 3.83 50.14 18.67
CA LYS A 355 4.29 51.33 19.37
C LYS A 355 3.62 52.56 18.76
N GLU A 356 3.03 53.41 19.58
CA GLU A 356 2.49 54.69 19.10
C GLU A 356 3.61 55.59 18.58
N GLY A 357 3.39 56.22 17.42
CA GLY A 357 4.37 57.09 16.76
C GLY A 357 5.50 56.36 16.03
N GLY A 358 5.44 55.04 15.93
CA GLY A 358 6.38 54.26 15.13
C GLY A 358 7.72 53.95 15.81
N GLY A 359 8.74 53.67 15.01
CA GLY A 359 10.03 53.23 15.50
C GLY A 359 11.08 52.99 14.44
N ASP A 360 12.24 52.59 14.93
CA ASP A 360 13.47 52.38 14.18
C ASP A 360 13.82 50.90 14.18
N LEU A 361 14.29 50.43 13.03
CA LEU A 361 14.84 49.11 12.80
C LEU A 361 16.29 49.26 12.32
N TRP A 362 17.22 48.65 13.04
CA TRP A 362 18.62 48.55 12.64
C TRP A 362 18.94 47.14 12.17
N ILE A 363 19.55 47.04 11.00
CA ILE A 363 20.11 45.79 10.47
C ILE A 363 21.61 45.97 10.34
N ARG A 364 22.37 45.20 11.12
CA ARG A 364 23.83 45.27 11.16
C ARG A 364 24.47 43.96 10.77
N THR A 365 25.59 44.03 10.07
CA THR A 365 26.48 42.88 9.89
C THR A 365 27.88 43.25 10.35
N LEU A 366 28.55 42.32 11.02
CA LEU A 366 29.91 42.49 11.53
C LEU A 366 30.77 41.29 11.11
N ARG A 367 32.00 41.55 10.66
CA ARG A 367 33.01 40.51 10.51
C ARG A 367 33.65 40.23 11.88
N LEU A 368 33.58 38.98 12.33
CA LEU A 368 34.25 38.52 13.54
C LEU A 368 35.57 37.81 13.18
N PRO A 369 36.51 37.64 14.14
CA PRO A 369 37.76 36.92 13.90
C PRO A 369 37.58 35.48 13.40
N HIS A 370 36.48 34.81 13.78
CA HIS A 370 36.19 33.42 13.44
C HIS A 370 34.79 33.22 12.84
N GLY A 371 34.25 34.24 12.18
CA GLY A 371 32.93 34.15 11.59
C GLY A 371 32.28 35.50 11.30
N TYR A 372 30.96 35.50 11.34
CA TYR A 372 30.11 36.62 10.97
C TYR A 372 29.00 36.78 11.99
N GLN A 373 28.55 38.01 12.18
CA GLN A 373 27.43 38.33 13.04
C GLN A 373 26.39 39.13 12.27
N ILE A 374 25.11 38.77 12.43
CA ILE A 374 23.97 39.57 12.00
C ILE A 374 23.26 40.07 13.25
N GLU A 375 22.97 41.37 13.31
CA GLU A 375 22.15 41.95 14.34
C GLU A 375 20.90 42.60 13.73
N VAL A 376 19.74 42.30 14.30
CA VAL A 376 18.49 42.99 14.01
C VAL A 376 17.97 43.56 15.31
N GLU A 377 17.86 44.88 15.38
CA GLU A 377 17.45 45.60 16.58
C GLU A 377 16.28 46.53 16.26
N ASP A 378 15.28 46.55 17.13
CA ASP A 378 14.14 47.46 17.06
C ASP A 378 13.94 48.19 18.39
N ASN A 379 13.41 49.41 18.34
CA ASN A 379 13.00 50.19 19.52
C ASN A 379 11.49 50.12 19.79
N GLY A 380 10.85 48.99 19.43
CA GLY A 380 9.42 48.77 19.59
C GLY A 380 9.01 48.52 21.04
N VAL A 381 7.83 47.93 21.23
CA VAL A 381 7.25 47.70 22.57
C VAL A 381 8.00 46.66 23.43
N GLY A 382 8.90 45.86 22.85
CA GLY A 382 9.58 44.76 23.53
C GLY A 382 8.63 43.67 24.07
N PHE A 383 9.19 42.61 24.64
CA PHE A 383 8.42 41.51 25.25
C PHE A 383 9.26 40.76 26.29
N ASP A 384 8.60 39.96 27.13
CA ASP A 384 9.27 39.09 28.09
C ASP A 384 9.82 37.82 27.40
N VAL A 385 11.14 37.67 27.41
CA VAL A 385 11.83 36.53 26.78
C VAL A 385 11.52 35.22 27.52
N SER A 386 11.15 35.26 28.81
CA SER A 386 10.82 34.08 29.62
C SER A 386 9.46 33.47 29.27
N GLU A 387 8.58 34.23 28.61
CA GLU A 387 7.29 33.74 28.10
C GLU A 387 7.45 32.95 26.78
N ILE A 388 8.63 32.97 26.15
CA ILE A 388 8.94 32.13 24.99
C ILE A 388 9.11 30.66 25.46
N LYS A 389 8.00 30.00 25.76
CA LYS A 389 7.96 28.53 25.93
C LYS A 389 7.89 27.87 24.56
N ASP A 390 8.72 26.84 24.37
CA ASP A 390 8.69 25.98 23.19
C ASP A 390 7.26 25.46 22.95
N GLY A 391 6.66 25.86 21.82
CA GLY A 391 5.36 25.36 21.37
C GLY A 391 4.18 26.34 21.35
N GLN A 392 4.32 27.61 21.76
CA GLN A 392 3.26 28.61 21.51
C GLN A 392 3.29 29.14 20.06
N ARG A 393 2.11 29.20 19.44
CA ARG A 393 1.87 29.51 18.01
C ARG A 393 2.36 30.90 17.55
N THR A 394 2.73 31.79 18.46
CA THR A 394 3.11 33.19 18.19
C THR A 394 4.58 33.38 17.78
N HIS A 395 5.47 32.39 17.97
CA HIS A 395 6.92 32.55 17.72
C HIS A 395 7.55 31.48 16.80
N VAL A 396 6.74 30.83 15.96
CA VAL A 396 7.19 29.73 15.07
C VAL A 396 8.30 30.18 14.10
N GLY A 397 8.24 31.41 13.59
CA GLY A 397 9.22 31.93 12.63
C GLY A 397 10.65 32.03 13.20
N ALA A 398 10.81 32.62 14.40
CA ALA A 398 12.13 32.80 15.00
C ALA A 398 12.73 31.49 15.52
N SER A 399 11.91 30.57 16.03
CA SER A 399 12.36 29.23 16.44
C SER A 399 12.86 28.40 15.23
N ASN A 400 12.15 28.48 14.09
CA ASN A 400 12.59 27.82 12.86
C ASN A 400 13.93 28.37 12.35
N VAL A 401 14.14 29.68 12.39
CA VAL A 401 15.43 30.30 12.04
C VAL A 401 16.53 29.80 12.97
N ARG A 402 16.32 29.82 14.29
CA ARG A 402 17.28 29.33 15.29
C ARG A 402 17.72 27.89 15.00
N ASN A 403 16.76 27.00 14.76
CA ASN A 403 17.04 25.59 14.50
C ASN A 403 17.82 25.40 13.19
N ARG A 404 17.46 26.11 12.11
CA ARG A 404 18.18 26.02 10.84
C ARG A 404 19.61 26.54 10.96
N ILE A 405 19.81 27.68 11.62
CA ILE A 405 21.16 28.23 11.85
C ILE A 405 22.03 27.24 12.63
N LYS A 406 21.47 26.61 13.68
CA LYS A 406 22.19 25.62 14.47
C LYS A 406 22.55 24.36 13.67
N ILE A 407 21.62 23.85 12.86
CA ILE A 407 21.81 22.59 12.12
C ILE A 407 22.68 22.78 10.87
N GLN A 408 22.37 23.79 10.04
CA GLN A 408 23.01 23.97 8.73
C GLN A 408 24.32 24.75 8.80
N MET A 409 24.43 25.69 9.75
CA MET A 409 25.58 26.60 9.83
C MET A 409 26.42 26.40 11.09
N ARG A 410 26.03 25.49 11.99
CA ARG A 410 26.62 25.34 13.34
C ARG A 410 26.67 26.67 14.11
N GLY A 411 25.75 27.57 13.79
CA GLY A 411 25.69 28.91 14.37
C GLY A 411 24.79 28.98 15.60
N GLU A 412 24.75 30.15 16.22
CA GLU A 412 23.90 30.43 17.37
C GLU A 412 23.02 31.66 17.12
N MET A 413 21.83 31.65 17.71
CA MET A 413 20.89 32.78 17.66
C MET A 413 20.43 33.12 19.08
N VAL A 414 20.70 34.35 19.49
CA VAL A 414 20.33 34.90 20.80
C VAL A 414 19.29 36.00 20.61
N VAL A 415 18.26 36.00 21.44
CA VAL A 415 17.22 37.02 21.45
C VAL A 415 17.25 37.72 22.81
N LYS A 416 17.37 39.04 22.78
CA LYS A 416 17.29 39.92 23.95
C LYS A 416 16.10 40.85 23.74
N SER A 417 15.24 41.02 24.73
CA SER A 417 14.13 41.97 24.64
C SER A 417 13.85 42.56 26.01
N THR A 418 13.41 43.81 26.05
CA THR A 418 13.01 44.51 27.27
C THR A 418 11.73 45.27 26.99
N ILE A 419 10.70 45.02 27.80
CA ILE A 419 9.38 45.65 27.67
C ILE A 419 9.55 47.18 27.73
N GLY A 420 8.96 47.87 26.76
CA GLY A 420 8.99 49.32 26.59
C GLY A 420 10.27 49.88 25.96
N VAL A 421 11.30 49.06 25.72
CA VAL A 421 12.59 49.52 25.16
C VAL A 421 12.77 49.01 23.73
N GLY A 422 12.49 47.73 23.49
CA GLY A 422 12.69 47.11 22.18
C GLY A 422 13.25 45.70 22.24
N SER A 423 13.66 45.16 21.09
CA SER A 423 14.23 43.82 20.98
C SER A 423 15.48 43.82 20.10
N LYS A 424 16.40 42.92 20.40
CA LYS A 424 17.63 42.68 19.65
C LYS A 424 17.83 41.19 19.44
N VAL A 425 17.96 40.81 18.17
CA VAL A 425 18.27 39.46 17.73
C VAL A 425 19.69 39.43 17.18
N ILE A 426 20.49 38.51 17.68
CA ILE A 426 21.89 38.35 17.32
C ILE A 426 22.07 36.95 16.78
N ILE A 427 22.51 36.83 15.53
CA ILE A 427 22.90 35.57 14.91
C ILE A 427 24.41 35.57 14.73
N THR A 428 25.07 34.51 15.19
CA THR A 428 26.50 34.29 15.02
C THR A 428 26.71 33.07 14.15
N ILE A 429 27.49 33.21 13.09
CA ILE A 429 27.78 32.18 12.11
C ILE A 429 29.29 31.95 12.08
N PRO A 430 29.78 30.76 12.43
CA PRO A 430 31.20 30.46 12.34
C PRO A 430 31.65 30.44 10.87
N GLU A 431 32.89 30.84 10.61
CA GLU A 431 33.49 30.70 9.29
C GLU A 431 33.59 29.21 8.91
N LYS A 432 33.26 28.86 7.66
CA LYS A 432 33.46 27.48 7.17
C LYS A 432 34.96 27.20 7.19
N THR A 433 35.41 26.32 8.07
CA THR A 433 36.76 25.75 7.96
C THR A 433 36.81 24.96 6.65
N GLU A 434 37.62 25.38 5.69
CA GLU A 434 37.90 24.59 4.49
C GLU A 434 38.53 23.25 4.93
N GLY A 435 37.74 22.17 5.00
CA GLY A 435 38.29 20.83 5.26
C GLY A 435 37.45 19.80 6.04
N GLU A 436 36.11 19.83 6.04
CA GLU A 436 35.28 18.68 6.47
C GLU A 436 34.05 18.46 5.57
#